data_AF-X1I3A4-F1
#
_entry.id   AF-X1I3A4-F1
#
_cell.length_a   1.000
_cell.length_b   1.000
_cell.length_c   1.000
_cell.angle_alpha   90.00
_cell.angle_beta   90.00
_cell.angle_gamma   90.00
#
_symmetry.space_group_name_H-M   'P 1'
#
loop_
_entity.id
_entity.type
_entity.pdbx_description
1 polymer ?
#
loop_
_entity_poly.entity_id
_entity_poly.type
_entity_poly.pdbx_seq_one_letter_code
_entity_poly.pdbx_strand_id
1 'polypeptide(L)'
;MNIKQAIIPGHMGRLRDRFNEFHAPKTLKEELEMVSRVKGADGVEVGYPYDCEDLNSLKGYLSQYQLDVSAVNVNIKADPVFVNGAASSYSRRAREKAIDFLKRGMDVASELKVDRI
;
A
#
# COMPACT_ATOMS: atom_id res chain seq x y z
N MET A 1 -9.19 14.68 22.59
CA MET A 1 -9.38 13.71 21.49
C MET A 1 -8.02 13.23 21.07
N ASN A 2 -7.75 11.92 21.12
CA ASN A 2 -6.51 11.37 20.58
C ASN A 2 -6.74 11.08 19.09
N ILE A 3 -6.14 11.88 18.20
CA ILE A 3 -6.30 11.72 16.75
C ILE A 3 -5.27 10.71 16.29
N LYS A 4 -5.70 9.60 15.68
CA LYS A 4 -4.79 8.67 15.01
C LYS A 4 -4.60 9.06 13.56
N GLN A 5 -3.36 9.10 13.06
CA GLN A 5 -3.06 9.39 11.66
C GLN A 5 -2.24 8.28 11.02
N ALA A 6 -2.56 7.96 9.77
CA ALA A 6 -1.81 7.02 8.95
C ALA A 6 -1.32 7.69 7.66
N ILE A 7 -0.16 7.26 7.18
CA ILE A 7 0.46 7.78 5.96
C ILE A 7 0.71 6.63 4.99
N ILE A 8 0.43 6.84 3.70
CA ILE A 8 0.78 5.87 2.66
C ILE A 8 2.30 5.95 2.41
N PRO A 9 3.10 4.89 2.68
CA PRO A 9 4.56 4.92 2.65
C PRO A 9 5.16 5.40 1.33
N GLY A 10 4.55 5.00 0.21
CA GLY A 10 5.01 5.40 -1.13
C GLY A 10 5.05 6.91 -1.40
N HIS A 11 4.43 7.75 -0.55
CA HIS A 11 4.58 9.21 -0.63
C HIS A 11 5.91 9.73 -0.07
N MET A 12 6.66 8.89 0.65
CA MET A 12 7.99 9.23 1.18
C MET A 12 9.12 8.98 0.19
N GLY A 13 8.84 8.20 -0.87
CA GLY A 13 9.79 7.81 -1.91
C GLY A 13 9.75 8.73 -3.14
N ARG A 14 9.95 8.10 -4.32
CA ARG A 14 9.88 8.79 -5.60
C ARG A 14 8.44 9.14 -5.95
N LEU A 15 8.21 10.42 -6.23
CA LEU A 15 6.95 10.91 -6.76
C LEU A 15 7.08 11.19 -8.26
N ARG A 16 5.98 11.07 -8.99
CA ARG A 16 5.96 11.45 -10.40
C ARG A 16 4.59 11.90 -10.82
N ASP A 17 4.56 12.81 -11.78
CA ASP A 17 3.39 13.12 -12.58
C ASP A 17 3.61 12.64 -14.02
N ARG A 18 2.76 13.08 -14.95
CA ARG A 18 2.86 12.68 -16.37
C ARG A 18 3.99 13.39 -17.14
N PHE A 19 4.68 14.34 -16.52
CA PHE A 19 5.69 15.21 -17.11
C PHE A 19 7.04 15.12 -16.40
N ASN A 20 7.07 14.90 -15.08
CA ASN A 20 8.31 14.90 -14.32
C ASN A 20 8.35 13.85 -13.19
N GLU A 21 9.57 13.47 -12.80
CA GLU A 21 9.86 12.66 -11.62
C GLU A 21 10.58 13.49 -10.55
N PHE A 22 10.28 13.21 -9.29
CA PHE A 22 10.81 13.90 -8.12
C PHE A 22 11.33 12.88 -7.11
N HIS A 23 12.49 13.19 -6.52
CA HIS A 23 13.20 12.36 -5.54
C HIS A 23 13.74 11.03 -6.11
N ALA A 24 14.76 10.50 -5.45
CA ALA A 24 15.27 9.17 -5.73
C ALA A 24 14.28 8.10 -5.21
N PRO A 25 14.21 6.93 -5.86
CA PRO A 25 13.44 5.80 -5.34
C PRO A 25 13.97 5.39 -3.95
N LYS A 26 13.06 4.90 -3.11
CA LYS A 26 13.35 4.39 -1.78
C LYS A 26 12.84 2.97 -1.64
N THR A 27 13.46 2.23 -0.74
CA THR A 27 12.96 0.93 -0.30
C THR A 27 11.80 1.12 0.68
N LEU A 28 10.93 0.12 0.80
CA LEU A 28 9.84 0.12 1.78
C LEU A 28 10.34 0.40 3.21
N LYS A 29 11.50 -0.15 3.58
CA LYS A 29 12.11 0.10 4.90
C LYS A 29 12.44 1.58 5.11
N GLU A 30 13.06 2.23 4.13
CA GLU A 30 13.39 3.66 4.21
C GLU A 30 12.13 4.52 4.25
N GLU A 31 11.08 4.16 3.50
CA GLU A 31 9.80 4.87 3.52
C GLU A 31 9.12 4.77 4.89
N LEU A 32 9.08 3.57 5.49
CA LEU A 32 8.53 3.36 6.84
C LEU A 32 9.36 4.07 7.92
N GLU A 33 10.69 4.10 7.78
CA GLU A 33 11.56 4.89 8.66
C GLU A 33 11.26 6.39 8.57
N MET A 34 10.93 6.90 7.37
CA MET A 34 10.54 8.29 7.21
C MET A 34 9.17 8.58 7.83
N VAL A 35 8.20 7.69 7.66
CA VAL A 35 6.88 7.81 8.30
C VAL A 35 7.01 7.87 9.83
N SER A 36 7.84 7.02 10.44
CA SER A 36 7.99 6.98 11.91
C SER A 36 8.60 8.25 12.52
N ARG A 37 9.24 9.09 11.69
CA ARG A 37 9.75 10.40 12.09
C ARG A 37 8.72 11.52 11.97
N VAL A 38 7.57 11.27 11.32
CA VAL A 38 6.49 12.26 11.19
C VAL A 38 5.74 12.37 12.52
N LYS A 39 5.78 13.57 13.11
CA LYS A 39 5.07 13.85 14.36
C LYS A 39 3.57 13.63 14.17
N GLY A 40 3.01 12.70 14.95
CA GLY A 40 1.59 12.37 14.94
C GLY A 40 1.19 11.27 13.96
N ALA A 41 2.14 10.66 13.24
CA ALA A 41 1.89 9.44 12.50
C ALA A 41 1.91 8.24 13.46
N ASP A 42 0.80 7.51 13.53
CA ASP A 42 0.64 6.30 14.34
C ASP A 42 0.74 5.03 13.48
N GLY A 43 0.61 5.16 12.16
CA GLY A 43 0.59 4.01 11.28
C GLY A 43 0.66 4.34 9.81
N VAL A 44 0.36 3.33 9.00
CA VAL A 44 0.46 3.38 7.55
C VAL A 44 -0.76 2.79 6.85
N GLU A 45 -0.96 3.16 5.60
CA GLU A 45 -1.84 2.44 4.66
C GLU A 45 -0.94 1.77 3.63
N VAL A 46 -0.90 0.43 3.64
CA VAL A 46 0.03 -0.36 2.81
C VAL A 46 -0.60 -0.65 1.45
N GLY A 47 0.16 -0.51 0.37
CA GLY A 47 -0.27 -0.77 -0.99
C GLY A 47 0.00 -2.21 -1.43
N TYR A 48 -1.05 -3.00 -1.67
CA TYR A 48 -0.94 -4.31 -2.31
C TYR A 48 -0.90 -4.15 -3.85
N PRO A 49 0.00 -4.85 -4.57
CA PRO A 49 0.93 -5.89 -4.08
C PRO A 49 2.29 -5.38 -3.60
N TYR A 50 2.67 -4.14 -3.93
CA TYR A 50 4.06 -3.66 -3.88
C TYR A 50 4.66 -3.63 -2.48
N ASP A 51 3.93 -3.15 -1.47
CA ASP A 51 4.42 -3.09 -0.09
C ASP A 51 4.36 -4.46 0.61
N CYS A 52 3.76 -5.46 -0.06
CA CYS A 52 3.39 -6.76 0.49
C CYS A 52 4.12 -7.92 -0.20
N GLU A 53 5.17 -7.65 -0.98
CA GLU A 53 5.96 -8.70 -1.64
C GLU A 53 6.62 -9.66 -0.64
N ASP A 54 7.08 -9.12 0.50
CA ASP A 54 7.57 -9.89 1.65
C ASP A 54 6.88 -9.40 2.94
N LEU A 55 5.82 -10.10 3.33
CA LEU A 55 5.05 -9.80 4.54
C LEU A 55 5.86 -9.96 5.82
N ASN A 56 6.86 -10.85 5.86
CA ASN A 56 7.70 -11.01 7.04
C ASN A 56 8.58 -9.78 7.24
N SER A 57 9.19 -9.29 6.16
CA SER A 57 9.96 -8.05 6.18
C SER A 57 9.08 -6.86 6.56
N LEU A 58 7.89 -6.72 5.95
CA LEU A 58 6.94 -5.66 6.29
C LEU A 58 6.59 -5.67 7.78
N LYS A 59 6.19 -6.82 8.35
CA LYS A 59 5.89 -6.97 9.78
C LYS A 59 7.08 -6.62 10.67
N GLY A 60 8.28 -7.03 10.27
CA GLY A 60 9.53 -6.68 10.97
C GLY A 60 9.74 -5.17 11.02
N TYR A 61 9.56 -4.47 9.91
CA TYR A 61 9.71 -3.01 9.85
C TYR A 61 8.62 -2.26 10.63
N LEU A 62 7.36 -2.68 10.52
CA LEU A 62 6.25 -2.12 11.30
C LEU A 62 6.52 -2.21 12.81
N SER A 63 6.97 -3.39 13.27
CA SER A 63 7.36 -3.58 14.67
C SER A 63 8.59 -2.75 15.05
N GLN A 64 9.60 -2.67 14.19
CA GLN A 64 10.82 -1.89 14.44
C GLN A 64 10.53 -0.41 14.61
N TYR A 65 9.62 0.13 13.80
CA TYR A 65 9.30 1.55 13.75
C TYR A 65 8.04 1.94 14.55
N GLN A 66 7.42 0.98 15.25
CA GLN A 66 6.22 1.18 16.07
C GLN A 66 5.05 1.79 15.27
N LEU A 67 4.84 1.31 14.05
CA LEU A 67 3.76 1.76 13.16
C LEU A 67 2.65 0.70 13.09
N ASP A 68 1.42 1.13 13.32
CA ASP A 68 0.22 0.33 13.07
C ASP A 68 -0.11 0.29 11.56
N VAL A 69 -0.97 -0.64 11.12
CA VAL A 69 -1.55 -0.64 9.77
C VAL A 69 -3.03 -0.25 9.86
N SER A 70 -3.41 0.77 9.09
CA SER A 70 -4.77 1.32 9.08
C SER A 70 -5.68 0.68 8.03
N ALA A 71 -5.13 0.31 6.88
CA ALA A 71 -5.83 -0.33 5.76
C ALA A 71 -4.82 -0.95 4.78
N VAL A 72 -5.30 -1.88 3.95
CA VAL A 72 -4.56 -2.44 2.81
C VAL A 72 -5.15 -1.90 1.49
N ASN A 73 -4.48 -0.93 0.86
CA ASN A 73 -4.91 -0.37 -0.42
C ASN A 73 -4.62 -1.34 -1.57
N VAL A 74 -5.65 -1.94 -2.15
CA VAL A 74 -5.47 -2.85 -3.30
C VAL A 74 -5.34 -2.08 -4.61
N ASN A 75 -4.18 -2.18 -5.26
CA ASN A 75 -3.95 -1.49 -6.53
C ASN A 75 -4.54 -2.24 -7.72
N ILE A 76 -5.74 -1.84 -8.11
CA ILE A 76 -6.43 -2.28 -9.34
C ILE A 76 -6.40 -1.22 -10.44
N LYS A 77 -5.34 -0.39 -10.50
CA LYS A 77 -5.23 0.76 -11.42
C LYS A 77 -3.94 0.83 -12.22
N ALA A 78 -2.82 0.32 -11.69
CA ALA A 78 -1.50 0.50 -12.30
C ALA A 78 -1.16 -0.53 -13.39
N ASP A 79 -1.69 -1.74 -13.29
CA ASP A 79 -1.39 -2.81 -14.26
C ASP A 79 -2.02 -2.51 -15.64
N PRO A 80 -1.31 -2.71 -16.77
CA PRO A 80 -1.83 -2.42 -18.11
C PRO A 80 -3.14 -3.11 -18.45
N VAL A 81 -3.44 -4.26 -17.82
CA VAL A 81 -4.72 -4.96 -17.99
C VAL A 81 -5.92 -4.11 -17.55
N PHE A 82 -5.71 -3.11 -16.69
CA PHE A 82 -6.75 -2.26 -16.11
C PHE A 82 -6.93 -0.93 -16.85
N VAL A 83 -6.26 -0.72 -17.99
CA VAL A 83 -6.36 0.53 -18.76
C VAL A 83 -7.81 0.91 -19.13
N ASN A 84 -8.66 -0.09 -19.36
CA ASN A 84 -10.10 0.07 -19.64
C ASN A 84 -10.98 -0.36 -18.45
N GLY A 85 -10.50 -0.10 -17.23
CA GLY A 85 -11.17 -0.43 -15.97
C GLY A 85 -10.78 -1.79 -15.38
N ALA A 86 -11.18 -2.00 -14.12
CA ALA A 86 -10.90 -3.19 -13.33
C ALA A 86 -12.19 -3.96 -13.00
N ALA A 87 -12.74 -3.83 -11.79
CA ALA A 87 -13.93 -4.58 -11.35
C ALA A 87 -15.18 -4.34 -12.23
N SER A 88 -15.30 -3.14 -12.80
CA SER A 88 -16.40 -2.75 -13.70
C SER A 88 -16.04 -2.86 -15.20
N SER A 89 -14.89 -3.44 -15.55
CA SER A 89 -14.47 -3.55 -16.95
C SER A 89 -15.36 -4.50 -17.75
N TYR A 90 -15.55 -4.25 -19.04
CA TYR A 90 -16.14 -5.24 -19.95
C TYR A 90 -15.22 -6.45 -20.18
N SER A 91 -13.90 -6.28 -20.01
CA SER A 91 -12.94 -7.37 -20.12
C SER A 91 -13.06 -8.34 -18.95
N ARG A 92 -13.44 -9.59 -19.25
CA ARG A 92 -13.49 -10.68 -18.25
C ARG A 92 -12.13 -10.87 -17.57
N ARG A 93 -11.04 -10.85 -18.35
CA ARG A 93 -9.67 -10.97 -17.84
C ARG A 93 -9.32 -9.88 -16.83
N ALA A 94 -9.73 -8.63 -17.09
CA ALA A 94 -9.49 -7.53 -16.16
C ALA A 94 -10.30 -7.71 -14.87
N ARG A 95 -11.59 -8.08 -14.97
CA ARG A 95 -12.42 -8.36 -13.78
C ARG A 95 -11.88 -9.50 -12.93
N GLU A 96 -11.48 -10.61 -13.55
CA GLU A 96 -10.92 -11.77 -12.84
C GLU A 96 -9.64 -11.39 -12.10
N LYS A 97 -8.73 -10.66 -12.73
CA LYS A 97 -7.50 -10.19 -12.07
C LYS A 97 -7.78 -9.19 -10.95
N ALA A 98 -8.76 -8.31 -11.11
CA ALA A 98 -9.16 -7.39 -10.05
C ALA A 98 -9.75 -8.12 -8.83
N ILE A 99 -10.63 -9.09 -9.05
CA ILE A 99 -11.21 -9.93 -7.97
C ILE A 99 -10.12 -10.71 -7.24
N ASP A 100 -9.18 -11.30 -7.99
CA ASP A 100 -8.05 -12.02 -7.41
C ASP A 100 -7.15 -11.09 -6.57
N PHE A 101 -6.82 -9.89 -7.06
CA PHE A 101 -6.08 -8.90 -6.27
C PHE A 101 -6.82 -8.48 -5.01
N LEU A 102 -8.14 -8.27 -5.08
CA LEU A 102 -8.96 -7.92 -3.92
C LEU A 102 -8.97 -9.03 -2.88
N LYS A 103 -9.12 -10.30 -3.30
CA LYS A 103 -9.07 -11.46 -2.40
C LYS A 103 -7.70 -11.58 -1.72
N ARG A 104 -6.61 -11.47 -2.49
CA ARG A 104 -5.26 -11.52 -1.92
C ARG A 104 -4.99 -10.32 -1.00
N GLY A 105 -5.53 -9.15 -1.32
CA GLY A 105 -5.53 -7.99 -0.42
C GLY A 105 -6.27 -8.26 0.89
N MET A 106 -7.42 -8.94 0.86
CA MET A 106 -8.14 -9.39 2.06
C MET A 106 -7.32 -10.39 2.89
N ASP A 107 -6.64 -11.33 2.23
CA ASP A 107 -5.76 -12.29 2.91
C ASP A 107 -4.61 -11.56 3.64
N VAL A 108 -3.99 -10.58 2.98
CA VAL A 108 -2.97 -9.71 3.59
C VAL A 108 -3.53 -8.90 4.75
N ALA A 109 -4.71 -8.31 4.61
CA ALA A 109 -5.37 -7.56 5.69
C ALA A 109 -5.65 -8.46 6.90
N SER A 110 -6.14 -9.68 6.66
CA SER A 110 -6.34 -10.69 7.71
C SER A 110 -5.02 -11.05 8.40
N GLU A 111 -3.95 -11.24 7.64
CA GLU A 111 -2.62 -11.57 8.16
C GLU A 111 -2.00 -10.42 8.98
N LEU A 112 -2.29 -9.16 8.62
CA LEU A 112 -1.89 -7.96 9.35
C LEU A 112 -2.87 -7.59 10.47
N LYS A 113 -3.98 -8.33 10.63
CA LYS A 113 -5.06 -8.07 11.61
C LYS A 113 -5.72 -6.70 11.43
N VAL A 114 -5.98 -6.33 10.19
CA VAL A 114 -6.61 -5.08 9.79
C VAL A 114 -7.98 -5.38 9.19
N ASP A 115 -8.97 -4.56 9.52
CA ASP A 115 -10.37 -4.74 9.13
C ASP A 115 -10.79 -3.93 7.88
N ARG A 116 -9.83 -3.26 7.23
CA ARG A 116 -10.05 -2.35 6.09
C ARG A 116 -9.14 -2.68 4.92
N ILE A 117 -9.74 -2.64 3.73
CA ILE A 117 -9.10 -2.76 2.41
C ILE A 117 -9.64 -1.68 1.45
#